data_AF-A0A841LK44-F1
#
_entry.id   AF-A0A841LK44-F1
#
_cell.length_a   1.000
_cell.length_b   1.000
_cell.length_c   1.000
_cell.angle_alpha   90.00
_cell.angle_beta   90.00
_cell.angle_gamma   90.00
#
_symmetry.space_group_name_H-M   'P 1'
#
loop_
_entity.id
_entity.type
_entity.pdbx_description
1 polymer ?
#
loop_
_entity_poly.entity_id
_entity_poly.type
_entity_poly.pdbx_seq_one_letter_code
_entity_poly.pdbx_strand_id
1 'polypeptide(L)'
;MSSKRTGRALADVMGELDEEPTVTPTAAAVDISVAKESGTPAIVPINVQVTPRDRKRLRQLSLDSGLSLQKLGHEAWNRLLEARGLEPLEAVAASVPSGRSRR
;
A
#
# COMPACT_ATOMS: atom_id res chain seq x y z
N MET A 1 -12.19 -27.33 -36.96
CA MET A 1 -10.93 -26.74 -37.47
C MET A 1 -11.18 -25.23 -37.53
N SER A 2 -10.49 -24.32 -36.86
CA SER A 2 -9.05 -24.19 -36.63
C SER A 2 -8.81 -23.27 -35.42
N SER A 3 -8.07 -23.74 -34.42
CA SER A 3 -7.46 -22.89 -33.39
C SER A 3 -6.24 -22.19 -33.98
N LYS A 4 -6.08 -20.87 -33.77
CA LYS A 4 -4.83 -20.17 -34.05
C LYS A 4 -4.27 -19.61 -32.74
N ARG A 5 -3.19 -20.25 -32.30
CA ARG A 5 -2.35 -19.94 -31.16
C ARG A 5 -1.03 -19.43 -31.72
N THR A 6 -0.68 -18.16 -31.47
CA THR A 6 0.66 -17.59 -31.65
C THR A 6 0.62 -16.20 -30.99
N GLY A 7 1.21 -15.93 -29.83
CA GLY A 7 2.59 -16.22 -29.45
C GLY A 7 3.47 -15.06 -29.93
N ARG A 8 3.33 -13.86 -29.33
CA ARG A 8 4.17 -12.69 -29.67
C ARG A 8 5.47 -12.81 -28.89
N ALA A 9 6.59 -12.90 -29.61
CA ALA A 9 7.90 -13.22 -29.07
C ALA A 9 8.50 -12.04 -28.26
N LEU A 10 9.13 -12.38 -27.13
CA LEU A 10 9.82 -11.49 -26.18
C LEU A 10 11.12 -10.85 -26.73
N ALA A 11 11.42 -11.01 -28.03
CA ALA A 11 12.66 -10.54 -28.65
C ALA A 11 12.58 -9.07 -29.14
N ASP A 12 11.39 -8.48 -29.23
CA ASP A 12 11.20 -7.08 -29.68
C ASP A 12 11.31 -6.03 -28.55
N VAL A 13 11.65 -6.43 -27.31
CA VAL A 13 11.69 -5.50 -26.15
C VAL A 13 13.12 -5.25 -25.63
N MET A 14 14.15 -5.89 -26.20
CA MET A 14 15.55 -5.75 -25.77
C MET A 14 16.42 -4.98 -26.78
N GLY A 15 15.97 -3.80 -27.23
CA GLY A 15 16.65 -3.04 -28.28
C GLY A 15 16.87 -1.54 -28.02
N GLU A 16 16.51 -1.00 -26.87
CA GLU A 16 16.61 0.46 -26.64
C GLU A 16 17.21 0.74 -25.26
N LEU A 17 18.51 0.51 -25.17
CA LEU A 17 19.38 0.94 -24.07
C LEU A 17 20.72 1.38 -24.71
N ASP A 18 20.78 2.61 -25.22
CA ASP A 18 22.03 3.36 -25.31
C ASP A 18 21.75 4.84 -25.63
N GLU A 19 21.67 5.71 -24.60
CA GLU A 19 22.14 7.10 -24.70
C GLU A 19 22.29 7.73 -23.29
N GLU A 20 23.54 7.87 -22.84
CA GLU A 20 23.97 8.74 -21.73
C GLU A 20 24.81 9.91 -22.31
N PRO A 21 25.15 10.97 -21.55
CA PRO A 21 24.37 11.78 -20.61
C PRO A 21 24.59 13.30 -20.86
N THR A 22 23.57 14.16 -20.74
CA THR A 22 23.78 15.63 -20.76
C THR A 22 23.47 16.26 -19.40
N VAL A 23 24.53 16.78 -18.76
CA VAL A 23 24.53 17.50 -17.49
C VAL A 23 24.05 18.95 -17.70
N THR A 24 23.02 19.37 -16.97
CA THR A 24 22.73 20.79 -16.68
C THR A 24 22.31 20.94 -15.22
N PRO A 25 23.03 21.70 -14.38
CA PRO A 25 22.63 21.94 -13.00
C PRO A 25 21.76 23.21 -12.93
N THR A 26 20.45 23.04 -12.80
CA THR A 26 19.56 24.12 -12.36
C THR A 26 19.10 23.81 -10.94
N ALA A 27 19.75 24.47 -9.98
CA ALA A 27 19.27 24.56 -8.62
C ALA A 27 17.95 25.35 -8.62
N ALA A 28 16.83 24.64 -8.60
CA ALA A 28 15.54 25.22 -8.26
C ALA A 28 15.26 24.90 -6.80
N ALA A 29 15.32 25.94 -5.96
CA ALA A 29 14.81 25.92 -4.61
C ALA A 29 13.36 25.41 -4.64
N VAL A 30 13.10 24.28 -3.99
CA VAL A 30 11.74 23.78 -3.83
C VAL A 30 11.07 24.65 -2.77
N ASP A 31 10.33 25.62 -3.29
CA ASP A 31 9.39 26.46 -2.57
C ASP A 31 8.42 25.56 -1.80
N ILE A 32 8.51 25.56 -0.47
CA ILE A 32 7.58 24.81 0.41
C ILE A 32 6.28 25.61 0.43
N SER A 33 5.55 25.53 -0.68
CA SER A 33 4.17 25.96 -0.74
C SER A 33 3.35 24.97 0.06
N VAL A 34 3.05 25.31 1.32
CA VAL A 34 2.03 24.64 2.13
C VAL A 34 0.67 24.98 1.51
N ALA A 35 0.39 24.36 0.37
CA ALA A 35 -0.94 24.32 -0.20
C ALA A 35 -1.78 23.46 0.74
N LYS A 36 -2.71 24.10 1.44
CA LYS A 36 -3.74 23.42 2.22
C LYS A 36 -4.74 22.81 1.22
N GLU A 37 -4.30 21.78 0.52
CA GLU A 37 -5.17 20.99 -0.33
C GLU A 37 -6.15 20.26 0.58
N SER A 38 -7.43 20.46 0.35
CA SER A 38 -8.49 19.54 0.78
C SER A 38 -8.33 18.23 -0.01
N GLY A 39 -7.22 17.55 0.22
CA GLY A 39 -6.84 16.29 -0.38
C GLY A 39 -7.18 15.16 0.59
N THR A 40 -7.63 14.03 0.04
CA THR A 40 -7.67 12.77 0.77
C THR A 40 -6.34 12.58 1.52
N PRO A 41 -6.36 12.20 2.82
CA PRO A 41 -5.13 12.09 3.60
C PRO A 41 -4.14 11.18 2.87
N ALA A 42 -2.87 11.58 2.83
CA ALA A 42 -1.84 10.79 2.20
C ALA A 42 -1.66 9.45 2.95
N ILE A 43 -2.15 8.35 2.38
CA ILE A 43 -2.09 7.03 3.01
C ILE A 43 -0.73 6.39 2.73
N VAL A 44 0.04 6.11 3.79
CA VAL A 44 1.34 5.42 3.70
C VAL A 44 1.20 3.98 4.23
N PRO A 45 1.64 2.96 3.47
CA PRO A 45 1.57 1.56 3.92
C PRO A 45 2.64 1.23 4.96
N ILE A 46 2.26 0.46 5.99
CA ILE A 46 3.17 -0.08 7.01
C ILE A 46 3.28 -1.60 6.83
N ASN A 47 4.51 -2.10 6.66
CA ASN A 47 4.79 -3.54 6.56
C ASN A 47 5.25 -4.09 7.91
N VAL A 48 4.65 -5.20 8.35
CA VAL A 48 4.99 -5.86 9.61
C VAL A 48 5.42 -7.29 9.34
N GLN A 49 6.58 -7.69 9.88
CA GLN A 49 7.06 -9.07 9.80
C GLN A 49 6.47 -9.90 10.94
N VAL A 50 5.93 -11.06 10.60
CA VAL A 50 5.33 -12.01 11.55
C VAL A 50 5.68 -13.44 11.15
N THR A 51 5.64 -14.36 12.12
CA THR A 51 5.81 -15.78 11.82
C THR A 51 4.63 -16.31 10.98
N PRO A 52 4.80 -17.40 10.20
CA PRO A 52 3.68 -18.02 9.49
C PRO A 52 2.55 -18.48 10.41
N ARG A 53 2.88 -18.90 11.65
CA ARG A 53 1.91 -19.29 12.68
C ARG A 53 1.06 -18.09 13.10
N ASP A 54 1.71 -16.96 13.40
CA ASP A 54 1.00 -15.76 13.86
C ASP A 54 0.20 -15.12 12.74
N ARG A 55 0.68 -15.17 11.49
CA ARG A 55 -0.10 -14.76 10.31
C ARG A 55 -1.43 -15.51 10.23
N LYS A 56 -1.44 -16.82 10.49
CA LYS A 56 -2.69 -17.62 10.55
C LYS A 56 -3.58 -17.19 11.71
N ARG A 57 -3.01 -16.95 12.90
CA ARG A 57 -3.76 -16.46 14.08
C ARG A 57 -4.40 -15.09 13.84
N LEU A 58 -3.67 -14.14 13.27
CA LEU A 58 -4.17 -12.82 12.92
C LEU A 58 -5.29 -12.91 11.88
N ARG A 59 -5.12 -13.78 10.87
CA ARG A 59 -6.19 -14.02 9.89
C ARG A 59 -7.44 -14.59 10.56
N GLN A 60 -7.31 -15.56 11.46
CA GLN A 60 -8.46 -16.09 12.19
C GLN A 60 -9.16 -15.00 13.01
N LEU A 61 -8.38 -14.19 13.75
CA LEU A 61 -8.90 -13.06 14.51
C LEU A 61 -9.69 -12.06 13.63
N SER A 62 -9.22 -11.79 12.41
CA SER A 62 -9.94 -10.93 11.45
C SER A 62 -11.28 -11.52 11.01
N LEU A 63 -11.37 -12.85 10.89
CA LEU A 63 -12.61 -13.53 10.55
C LEU A 63 -13.59 -13.53 11.73
N ASP A 64 -13.09 -13.83 12.93
CA ASP A 64 -13.91 -13.92 14.15
C ASP A 64 -14.49 -12.55 14.55
N SER A 65 -13.71 -11.48 14.37
CA SER A 65 -14.14 -10.10 14.67
C SER A 65 -14.89 -9.42 13.52
N GLY A 66 -14.85 -9.96 12.30
CA GLY A 66 -15.38 -9.31 11.10
C GLY A 66 -14.63 -8.05 10.65
N LEU A 67 -13.49 -7.74 11.28
CA LEU A 67 -12.66 -6.57 10.97
C LEU A 67 -11.53 -6.94 10.01
N SER A 68 -11.12 -5.99 9.17
CA SER A 68 -9.91 -6.18 8.34
C SER A 68 -8.65 -6.18 9.22
N LEU A 69 -7.57 -6.82 8.75
CA LEU A 69 -6.27 -6.77 9.44
C LEU A 69 -5.74 -5.33 9.61
N GLN A 70 -6.03 -4.45 8.64
CA GLN A 70 -5.69 -3.03 8.74
C GLN A 70 -6.42 -2.38 9.93
N LYS A 71 -7.74 -2.62 10.07
CA LYS A 71 -8.52 -2.04 11.17
C LYS A 71 -8.06 -2.58 12.53
N LEU A 72 -7.81 -3.88 12.63
CA LEU A 72 -7.24 -4.50 13.83
C LEU A 72 -5.87 -3.91 14.18
N GLY A 73 -5.02 -3.67 13.18
CA GLY A 73 -3.74 -2.99 13.36
C GLY A 73 -3.92 -1.58 13.92
N HIS A 74 -4.79 -0.76 13.30
CA HIS A 74 -5.12 0.58 13.80
C HIS A 74 -5.61 0.57 15.25
N GLU A 75 -6.49 -0.36 15.62
CA GLU A 75 -6.98 -0.47 17.00
C GLU A 75 -5.87 -0.87 17.98
N ALA A 76 -4.99 -1.81 17.59
CA ALA A 76 -3.87 -2.23 18.41
C ALA A 76 -2.87 -1.08 18.64
N TRP A 77 -2.54 -0.32 17.59
CA TRP A 77 -1.69 0.86 17.72
C TRP A 77 -2.35 1.97 18.55
N ASN A 78 -3.65 2.25 18.34
CA ASN A 78 -4.35 3.25 19.13
C ASN A 78 -4.39 2.90 20.64
N ARG A 79 -4.62 1.63 21.00
CA ARG A 79 -4.51 1.18 22.39
C ARG A 79 -3.11 1.40 22.97
N LEU A 80 -2.07 1.17 22.17
CA LEU A 80 -0.68 1.40 22.59
C LEU A 80 -0.37 2.90 22.75
N LEU A 81 -0.89 3.75 21.86
CA LEU A 81 -0.74 5.21 21.93
C LEU A 81 -1.46 5.78 23.15
N GLU A 82 -2.70 5.36 23.39
CA GLU A 82 -3.50 5.75 24.54
C GLU A 82 -2.81 5.38 25.86
N ALA A 83 -2.28 4.15 25.96
CA ALA A 83 -1.51 3.71 27.13
C ALA A 83 -0.24 4.55 27.40
N ARG A 84 0.20 5.36 26.42
CA ARG A 84 1.34 6.29 26.54
C ARG A 84 0.92 7.76 26.59
N GLY A 85 -0.39 8.05 26.62
CA GLY A 85 -0.91 9.41 26.61
C GLY A 85 -0.71 10.16 25.29
N LEU A 86 -0.58 9.42 24.19
CA LEU A 86 -0.43 9.99 22.84
C LEU A 86 -1.78 10.03 22.11
N GLU A 87 -1.91 10.96 21.18
CA GLU A 87 -3.10 11.06 20.32
C GLU A 87 -3.27 9.82 19.44
N PRO A 88 -4.52 9.41 19.15
CA PRO A 88 -4.79 8.27 18.27
C PRO A 88 -4.42 8.57 16.81
N LEU A 89 -4.20 7.51 16.04
CA LEU A 89 -4.02 7.61 14.59
C LEU A 89 -5.26 8.21 13.92
N GLU A 90 -5.02 9.00 12.87
CA GLU A 90 -6.09 9.49 12.00
C GLU A 90 -6.93 8.34 11.42
N ALA A 91 -8.23 8.58 11.31
CA ALA A 91 -9.16 7.59 10.79
C ALA A 91 -8.97 7.43 9.28
N VAL A 92 -8.42 6.29 8.86
CA VAL A 92 -8.29 5.92 7.45
C VAL A 92 -9.37 4.88 7.10
N ALA A 93 -10.18 5.17 6.08
CA ALA A 93 -11.11 4.18 5.53
C ALA A 93 -10.30 3.07 4.84
N ALA A 94 -10.63 1.80 5.11
CA ALA A 94 -9.98 0.68 4.45
C ALA A 94 -10.18 0.79 2.93
N SER A 95 -9.07 0.73 2.17
CA SER A 95 -9.11 0.86 0.70
C SER A 95 -9.86 -0.29 0.01
N VAL A 96 -10.00 -1.43 0.68
CA VAL A 96 -10.65 -2.62 0.12
C VAL A 96 -11.68 -3.17 1.12
N PRO A 97 -12.93 -3.45 0.70
CA PRO A 97 -13.90 -4.13 1.53
C PRO A 97 -13.34 -5.47 2.02
N SER A 98 -13.58 -5.84 3.28
CA SER A 98 -13.36 -7.21 3.77
C SER A 98 -14.36 -8.14 3.08
N GLY A 99 -14.04 -8.54 1.84
CA GLY A 99 -14.97 -9.20 0.95
C GLY A 99 -15.54 -10.50 1.52
N ARG A 100 -16.86 -10.54 1.73
CA ARG A 100 -17.69 -11.64 1.26
C ARG A 100 -18.32 -11.22 -0.07
N SER A 101 -17.59 -11.43 -1.18
CA SER A 101 -18.27 -11.58 -2.46
C SER A 101 -18.98 -12.94 -2.40
N ARG A 102 -20.31 -12.91 -2.23
CA ARG A 102 -21.15 -14.12 -2.31
C ARG A 102 -20.91 -14.74 -3.69
N ARG A 103 -20.22 -15.88 -3.71
CA ARG A 103 -20.38 -16.87 -4.78
C ARG A 103 -21.63 -17.67 -4.50
#